data_AF-A0A2T5JHZ7-F1
#
_entry.id   AF-A0A2T5JHZ7-F1
#
_cell.length_a   1.000
_cell.length_b   1.000
_cell.length_c   1.000
_cell.angle_alpha   90.00
_cell.angle_beta   90.00
_cell.angle_gamma   90.00
#
_symmetry.space_group_name_H-M   'P 1'
#
loop_
_entity.id
_entity.type
_entity.pdbx_description
1 polymer ?
#
loop_
_entity_poly.entity_id
_entity_poly.type
_entity_poly.pdbx_seq_one_letter_code
_entity_poly.pdbx_strand_id
1 'polypeptide(L)'
;MEGQSKRVSTQIAKSIPQAVPLLMPISRWKSDAIGITAYVFEESEVTLRQSGLVPEWVGYPPKCPGSGIAVPAHHFFPSYLKLLRLQSGRLRLVIDARAVLKGDTSFQRLLCNLLADTKLSLVKGEPV
;
A
#
# COMPACT_ATOMS: atom_id res chain seq x y z
N MET A 1 -3.27 5.71 -58.55
CA MET A 1 -2.42 5.57 -57.35
C MET A 1 -3.27 4.90 -56.30
N GLU A 2 -3.09 3.59 -56.16
CA GLU A 2 -3.90 2.74 -55.29
C GLU A 2 -3.50 2.91 -53.82
N GLY A 3 -4.51 3.07 -52.97
CA GLY A 3 -4.35 3.14 -51.53
C GLY A 3 -4.20 1.76 -50.92
N GLN A 4 -3.19 1.59 -50.06
CA GLN A 4 -3.15 0.51 -49.07
C GLN A 4 -2.62 1.07 -47.75
N SER A 5 -3.56 1.47 -46.89
CA SER A 5 -3.30 1.71 -45.47
C SER A 5 -3.17 0.36 -44.77
N LYS A 6 -1.93 -0.10 -44.54
CA LYS A 6 -1.63 -1.26 -43.69
C LYS A 6 -1.93 -0.88 -42.23
N ARG A 7 -3.14 -1.18 -41.77
CA ARG A 7 -3.46 -1.22 -40.33
C ARG A 7 -2.71 -2.38 -39.69
N VAL A 8 -1.58 -2.09 -39.05
CA VAL A 8 -0.92 -2.99 -38.12
C VAL A 8 -1.86 -3.14 -36.92
N SER A 9 -2.47 -4.32 -36.80
CA SER A 9 -3.28 -4.71 -35.65
C SER A 9 -2.37 -4.77 -34.43
N THR A 10 -2.43 -3.75 -33.58
CA THR A 10 -1.77 -3.75 -32.27
C THR A 10 -2.50 -4.76 -31.40
N GLN A 11 -1.97 -5.98 -31.31
CA GLN A 11 -2.36 -6.92 -30.27
C GLN A 11 -1.99 -6.29 -28.92
N ILE A 12 -2.97 -5.67 -28.28
CA ILE A 12 -2.91 -5.32 -26.87
C ILE A 12 -2.83 -6.65 -26.12
N ALA A 13 -1.61 -7.11 -25.85
CA ALA A 13 -1.38 -8.15 -24.89
C ALA A 13 -2.00 -7.67 -23.57
N LYS A 14 -3.13 -8.27 -23.19
CA LYS A 14 -3.70 -8.10 -21.85
C LYS A 14 -2.60 -8.54 -20.89
N SER A 15 -1.92 -7.57 -20.29
CA SER A 15 -1.03 -7.81 -19.17
C SER A 15 -1.88 -8.45 -18.09
N ILE A 16 -1.66 -9.74 -17.87
CA ILE A 16 -2.18 -10.43 -16.69
C ILE A 16 -1.66 -9.60 -15.51
N PRO A 17 -2.52 -9.06 -14.64
CA PRO A 17 -2.05 -8.37 -13.45
C PRO A 17 -1.24 -9.39 -12.67
N GLN A 18 0.09 -9.24 -12.68
CA GLN A 18 0.95 -10.00 -11.79
C GLN A 18 0.41 -9.73 -10.40
N ALA A 19 -0.06 -10.80 -9.74
CA ALA A 19 -0.50 -10.73 -8.37
C ALA A 19 0.65 -10.10 -7.57
N VAL A 20 0.43 -8.88 -7.08
CA VAL A 20 1.38 -8.19 -6.22
C VAL A 20 1.67 -9.18 -5.07
N PRO A 21 2.95 -9.49 -4.78
CA PRO A 21 3.27 -10.43 -3.71
C PRO A 21 2.51 -10.03 -2.45
N LEU A 22 1.76 -10.98 -1.89
CA LEU A 22 0.84 -10.73 -0.80
C LEU A 22 1.67 -10.42 0.45
N LEU A 23 1.89 -9.13 0.71
CA LEU A 23 2.63 -8.66 1.87
C LEU A 23 1.83 -8.97 3.12
N MET A 24 2.38 -9.84 3.97
CA MET A 24 1.80 -10.13 5.27
C MET A 24 2.52 -9.34 6.36
N PRO A 25 1.79 -8.56 7.18
CA PRO A 25 2.41 -7.90 8.31
C PRO A 25 2.87 -8.94 9.33
N ILE A 26 4.10 -8.80 9.82
CA ILE A 26 4.66 -9.69 10.85
C ILE A 26 4.22 -9.30 12.26
N SER A 27 3.79 -8.05 12.44
CA SER A 27 3.22 -7.59 13.70
C SER A 27 2.34 -6.35 13.51
N ARG A 28 1.50 -6.10 14.51
CA ARG A 28 0.71 -4.88 14.65
C ARG A 28 1.17 -4.15 15.91
N TRP A 29 1.44 -2.86 15.76
CA TRP A 29 1.81 -1.98 16.86
C TRP A 29 0.73 -0.91 17.05
N LYS A 30 0.42 -0.56 18.29
CA LYS A 30 -0.48 0.56 18.63
C LYS A 30 0.30 1.52 19.51
N SER A 31 0.17 2.80 19.24
CA SER A 31 0.72 3.83 20.10
C SER A 31 -0.36 4.84 20.44
N ASP A 32 -0.74 4.86 21.71
CA ASP A 32 -1.77 5.77 22.23
C ASP A 32 -1.25 7.22 22.25
N ALA A 33 0.05 7.43 22.47
CA ALA A 33 0.67 8.76 22.52
C ALA A 33 0.60 9.51 21.18
N ILE A 34 0.62 8.80 20.05
CA ILE A 34 0.50 9.36 18.70
C ILE A 34 -0.83 8.98 18.04
N GLY A 35 -1.71 8.26 18.74
CA GLY A 35 -3.04 7.88 18.26
C GLY A 35 -3.04 7.01 17.00
N ILE A 36 -2.01 6.18 16.77
CA ILE A 36 -1.92 5.34 15.57
C ILE A 36 -1.97 3.85 15.89
N THR A 37 -2.53 3.10 14.93
CA THR A 37 -2.27 1.66 14.78
C THR A 37 -1.41 1.51 13.53
N ALA A 38 -0.31 0.78 13.64
CA ALA A 38 0.65 0.55 12.57
C ALA A 38 0.86 -0.95 12.33
N TYR A 39 1.09 -1.30 11.09
CA TYR A 39 1.57 -2.62 10.69
C TYR A 39 3.07 -2.59 10.49
N VAL A 40 3.72 -3.70 10.82
CA VAL A 40 5.15 -3.91 10.59
C VAL A 40 5.32 -4.98 9.53
N PHE A 41 6.06 -4.65 8.49
CA PHE A 41 6.52 -5.57 7.46
C PHE A 41 8.03 -5.67 7.55
N GLU A 42 8.56 -6.85 7.30
CA GLU A 42 9.98 -7.00 7.02
C GLU A 42 10.11 -7.63 5.67
N GLU A 43 10.75 -6.95 4.74
CA GLU A 43 10.91 -7.44 3.37
C GLU A 43 12.16 -6.94 2.67
N SER A 44 12.43 -7.49 1.50
CA SER A 44 13.44 -6.93 0.60
C SER A 44 13.02 -5.52 0.12
N GLU A 45 13.99 -4.69 -0.24
CA GLU A 45 13.72 -3.37 -0.83
C GLU A 45 12.92 -3.46 -2.14
N VAL A 46 13.21 -4.47 -2.96
CA VAL A 46 12.50 -4.68 -4.23
C VAL A 46 11.02 -4.97 -3.97
N THR A 47 10.73 -5.85 -3.01
CA THR A 47 9.36 -6.22 -2.63
C THR A 47 8.61 -5.00 -2.08
N LEU A 48 9.22 -4.20 -1.21
CA LEU A 48 8.58 -2.98 -0.68
C LEU A 48 8.33 -1.94 -1.78
N ARG A 49 9.24 -1.78 -2.75
CA ARG A 49 9.02 -0.90 -3.92
C ARG A 49 7.85 -1.37 -4.77
N GLN A 50 7.78 -2.66 -5.07
CA GLN A 50 6.71 -3.25 -5.87
C GLN A 50 5.34 -3.21 -5.18
N SER A 51 5.32 -3.11 -3.85
CA SER A 51 4.08 -3.09 -3.09
C SER A 51 3.25 -1.81 -3.17
N GLY A 52 3.89 -0.68 -3.48
CA GLY A 52 3.27 0.64 -3.41
C GLY A 52 2.96 1.13 -1.98
N LEU A 53 3.32 0.40 -0.92
CA LEU A 53 3.11 0.85 0.47
C LEU A 53 4.01 2.02 0.86
N VAL A 54 5.20 2.10 0.27
CA VAL A 54 6.12 3.22 0.43
C VAL A 54 5.84 4.22 -0.69
N PRO A 55 5.43 5.47 -0.40
CA PRO A 55 5.19 6.47 -1.43
C PRO A 55 6.45 6.71 -2.29
N GLU A 56 6.28 6.95 -3.59
CA GLU A 56 7.40 7.05 -4.54
C GLU A 56 8.40 8.17 -4.21
N TRP A 57 7.92 9.25 -3.59
CA TRP A 57 8.76 10.37 -3.15
C TRP A 57 9.58 10.06 -1.89
N VAL A 58 9.26 8.98 -1.17
CA VAL A 58 10.02 8.51 -0.01
C VAL A 58 11.20 7.67 -0.51
N GLY A 59 12.41 8.19 -0.29
CA GLY A 59 13.64 7.44 -0.52
C GLY A 59 13.78 6.22 0.39
N TYR A 60 14.75 5.36 0.08
CA TYR A 60 15.10 4.21 0.91
C TYR A 60 16.37 4.50 1.71
N PRO A 61 16.49 3.99 2.95
CA PRO A 61 17.66 4.27 3.78
C PRO A 61 18.93 3.71 3.12
N PRO A 62 20.12 4.23 3.44
CA PRO A 62 21.38 3.65 2.99
C PRO A 62 21.49 2.13 3.22
N LYS A 63 22.39 1.48 2.47
CA LYS A 63 22.62 0.02 2.57
C LYS A 63 23.30 -0.42 3.86
N CYS A 64 23.74 0.50 4.73
CA CYS A 64 24.32 0.14 6.01
C CYS A 64 23.26 -0.21 7.06
N PRO A 65 23.45 -1.28 7.85
CA PRO A 65 22.53 -1.65 8.92
C PRO A 65 22.30 -0.52 9.93
N GLY A 66 21.08 -0.44 10.47
CA GLY A 66 20.69 0.59 11.43
C GLY A 66 20.29 1.93 10.80
N SER A 67 20.58 2.15 9.53
CA SER A 67 20.07 3.31 8.79
C SER A 67 18.55 3.30 8.71
N GLY A 68 17.93 4.45 8.94
CA GLY A 68 16.48 4.56 8.87
C GLY A 68 16.00 5.92 8.40
N ILE A 69 14.75 5.94 7.95
CA ILE A 69 14.01 7.12 7.55
C ILE A 69 12.69 7.09 8.31
N ALA A 70 12.31 8.19 8.93
CA ALA A 70 11.00 8.35 9.55
C ALA A 70 10.28 9.50 8.85
N VAL A 71 9.08 9.23 8.38
CA VAL A 71 8.18 10.18 7.75
C VAL A 71 7.02 10.41 8.72
N PRO A 72 6.98 11.57 9.40
CA PRO A 72 5.84 11.92 10.23
C PRO A 72 4.60 12.18 9.34
N ALA A 73 3.42 12.08 9.96
CA ALA A 73 2.20 12.45 9.27
C ALA A 73 2.25 13.93 8.85
N HIS A 74 1.93 14.21 7.59
CA HIS A 74 1.84 15.57 7.05
C HIS A 74 0.72 15.66 6.01
N HIS A 75 0.46 16.85 5.48
CA HIS A 75 -0.68 17.08 4.60
C HIS A 75 -0.69 16.25 3.30
N PHE A 76 0.47 15.97 2.66
CA PHE A 76 0.48 15.11 1.46
C PHE A 76 0.50 13.60 1.77
N PHE A 77 0.79 13.22 3.03
CA PHE A 77 0.77 11.84 3.50
C PHE A 77 0.36 11.85 4.98
N PRO A 78 -0.95 11.84 5.26
CA PRO A 78 -1.51 11.99 6.60
C PRO A 78 -1.41 10.66 7.37
N SER A 79 -0.22 10.07 7.38
CA SER A 79 0.06 8.75 7.94
C SER A 79 1.51 8.68 8.36
N TYR A 80 1.77 7.92 9.41
CA TYR A 80 3.13 7.66 9.87
C TYR A 80 3.77 6.55 9.04
N LEU A 81 5.05 6.72 8.69
CA LEU A 81 5.86 5.68 8.07
C LEU A 81 7.28 5.73 8.62
N LYS A 82 7.90 4.56 8.83
CA LYS A 82 9.31 4.42 9.17
C LYS A 82 9.92 3.23 8.45
N LEU A 83 11.08 3.45 7.85
CA LEU A 83 11.93 2.42 7.25
C LEU A 83 13.19 2.26 8.08
N LEU A 84 13.60 1.03 8.34
CA LEU A 84 14.85 0.70 9.02
C LEU A 84 15.55 -0.45 8.30
N ARG A 85 16.84 -0.27 7.97
CA ARG A 85 17.69 -1.33 7.44
C ARG A 85 18.12 -2.26 8.55
N LEU A 86 17.76 -3.54 8.44
CA LEU A 86 18.15 -4.58 9.38
C LEU A 86 19.54 -5.12 9.06
N GLN A 87 20.15 -5.80 10.04
CA GLN A 87 21.44 -6.49 9.85
C GLN A 87 21.38 -7.55 8.73
N SER A 88 20.21 -8.14 8.50
CA SER A 88 19.97 -9.09 7.42
C SER A 88 19.96 -8.46 6.01
N GLY A 89 20.10 -7.14 5.89
CA GLY A 89 19.95 -6.40 4.63
C GLY A 89 18.50 -6.14 4.21
N ARG A 90 17.53 -6.81 4.85
CA ARG A 90 16.09 -6.52 4.70
C ARG A 90 15.73 -5.17 5.31
N LEU A 91 14.54 -4.68 4.95
CA LEU A 91 13.94 -3.47 5.48
C LEU A 91 12.79 -3.81 6.39
N ARG A 92 12.74 -3.17 7.56
CA ARG A 92 11.55 -3.10 8.39
C ARG A 92 10.78 -1.83 8.04
N LEU A 93 9.57 -2.01 7.54
CA LEU A 93 8.59 -0.95 7.31
C LEU A 93 7.59 -0.95 8.47
N VAL A 94 7.48 0.17 9.17
CA VAL A 94 6.39 0.44 10.12
C VAL A 94 5.50 1.49 9.49
N ILE A 95 4.23 1.19 9.25
CA ILE A 95 3.33 2.07 8.52
C ILE A 95 1.94 2.08 9.16
N ASP A 96 1.32 3.25 9.22
CA ASP A 96 -0.05 3.42 9.70
C ASP A 96 -1.03 2.49 8.94
N ALA A 97 -1.89 1.78 9.67
CA ALA A 97 -2.88 0.88 9.12
C ALA A 97 -3.80 1.58 8.11
N ARG A 98 -4.07 2.88 8.29
CA ARG A 98 -4.89 3.67 7.36
C ARG A 98 -4.24 3.81 5.99
N ALA A 99 -2.92 3.94 5.93
CA ALA A 99 -2.20 4.00 4.66
C ALA A 99 -2.22 2.64 3.95
N VAL A 100 -2.09 1.55 4.70
CA VAL A 100 -2.19 0.18 4.16
C VAL A 100 -3.59 -0.06 3.58
N LEU A 101 -4.64 0.25 4.33
CA LEU A 101 -6.03 0.06 3.89
C LEU A 101 -6.40 0.93 2.68
N LYS A 102 -5.83 2.14 2.55
CA LYS A 102 -6.01 2.98 1.36
C LYS A 102 -5.40 2.36 0.10
N GLY A 103 -4.27 1.69 0.23
CA GLY A 103 -3.62 0.98 -0.88
C GLY A 103 -4.33 -0.32 -1.27
N ASP A 104 -5.09 -0.93 -0.35
CA ASP A 104 -5.83 -2.16 -0.62
C ASP A 104 -7.11 -1.89 -1.43
N THR A 105 -6.98 -1.99 -2.76
CA THR A 105 -8.10 -1.80 -3.68
C THR A 105 -9.27 -2.75 -3.44
N SER A 106 -9.04 -3.95 -2.91
CA SER A 106 -10.11 -4.91 -2.60
C SER A 106 -10.88 -4.46 -1.37
N PHE A 107 -10.17 -4.04 -0.32
CA PHE A 107 -10.79 -3.43 0.86
C PHE A 107 -11.54 -2.15 0.51
N GLN A 108 -10.94 -1.25 -0.27
CA GLN A 108 -11.60 -0.03 -0.73
C GLN A 108 -12.87 -0.33 -1.53
N ARG A 109 -12.83 -1.31 -2.45
CA ARG A 109 -13.99 -1.72 -3.23
C ARG A 109 -15.10 -2.27 -2.32
N LEU A 110 -14.75 -3.14 -1.37
CA LEU A 110 -15.70 -3.66 -0.39
C LEU A 110 -16.35 -2.51 0.39
N LEU A 111 -15.54 -1.59 0.93
CA LEU A 111 -16.03 -0.45 1.70
C LEU A 111 -16.95 0.44 0.86
N CYS A 112 -16.57 0.77 -0.37
CA CYS A 112 -17.42 1.53 -1.30
C CYS A 112 -18.75 0.82 -1.56
N ASN A 113 -18.74 -0.50 -1.76
CA ASN A 113 -19.96 -1.27 -1.98
C ASN A 113 -20.86 -1.26 -0.74
N LEU A 114 -20.30 -1.41 0.46
CA LEU A 114 -21.05 -1.35 1.71
C LEU A 114 -21.68 0.04 1.93
N LEU A 115 -20.94 1.10 1.64
CA LEU A 115 -21.43 2.48 1.78
C LEU A 115 -22.47 2.87 0.71
N ALA A 116 -22.44 2.22 -0.47
CA ALA A 116 -23.42 2.43 -1.53
C ALA A 116 -24.73 1.66 -1.30
N ASP A 117 -24.73 0.69 -0.39
CA ASP A 117 -25.93 -0.07 -0.04
C ASP A 117 -26.85 0.75 0.87
N THR A 118 -27.90 1.32 0.29
CA THR A 118 -28.88 2.14 1.01
C THR A 118 -29.78 1.35 1.95
N LYS A 119 -29.72 0.01 1.92
CA LYS A 119 -30.46 -0.89 2.81
C LYS A 119 -29.59 -1.45 3.94
N LEU A 120 -28.28 -1.24 3.87
CA LEU A 120 -27.35 -1.68 4.90
C LEU A 120 -27.27 -0.64 6.01
N SER A 121 -27.79 -0.96 7.19
CA SER A 121 -27.40 -0.24 8.40
C SER A 121 -26.15 -0.87 9.02
N LEU A 122 -25.09 -0.07 9.09
CA LEU A 122 -23.86 -0.41 9.83
C LEU A 122 -23.91 0.07 11.29
N VAL A 123 -25.03 0.67 11.71
CA VAL A 123 -25.26 1.13 13.09
C VAL A 123 -25.94 0.01 13.86
N LYS A 124 -25.29 -0.44 14.93
CA LYS A 124 -25.86 -1.47 15.81
C LYS A 124 -27.18 -0.97 16.41
N GLY A 125 -28.31 -1.55 15.97
CA GLY A 125 -29.64 -1.31 16.53
C GLY A 125 -30.62 -0.54 15.64
N GLU A 126 -30.26 -0.17 14.41
CA GLU A 126 -31.24 0.39 13.46
C GLU A 126 -32.06 -0.71 12.77
N PRO A 127 -33.35 -0.45 12.48
CA PRO A 127 -34.20 -1.38 11.72
C PRO A 127 -33.75 -1.44 10.25
N VAL A 128 -33.59 -2.67 9.74
CA VAL A 128 -33.31 -2.99 8.32
C VAL A 128 -34.56 -2.81 7.48
#